data_AF-A0A2N8U3J0-F1
#
_entry.id   AF-A0A2N8U3J0-F1
#
_cell.length_a   1.000
_cell.length_b   1.000
_cell.length_c   1.000
_cell.angle_alpha   90.00
_cell.angle_beta   90.00
_cell.angle_gamma   90.00
#
_symmetry.space_group_name_H-M   'P 1'
#
loop_
_entity.id
_entity.type
_entity.pdbx_description
1 polymer ?
#
loop_
_entity_poly.entity_id
_entity_poly.type
_entity_poly.pdbx_seq_one_letter_code
_entity_poly.pdbx_strand_id
1 'polypeptide(L)'
;MAIPVEIRQVERPKNTVVKNYFGKFKVVKRTSKYVNGKAIPKDLAIVGEIVDYKFVPFETPIPVGTRSKKNQEKTDIKDYGNIAIFTKNSNDILEKLLTHFDFINSLQIICNCYS
;
A
#
# COMPACT_ATOMS: atom_id res chain seq x y z
N MET A 1 10.92 16.67 10.74
CA MET A 1 9.91 17.18 11.69
C MET A 1 10.35 16.91 13.11
N ALA A 2 10.26 17.91 13.98
CA ALA A 2 10.43 17.70 15.41
C ALA A 2 9.22 16.93 15.94
N ILE A 3 9.48 15.95 16.81
CA ILE A 3 8.43 15.22 17.54
C ILE A 3 8.23 15.95 18.87
N PRO A 4 6.99 16.29 19.26
CA PRO A 4 6.70 16.89 20.56
C PRO A 4 7.30 16.09 21.71
N VAL A 5 7.76 16.79 22.76
CA VAL A 5 8.43 16.16 23.91
C VAL A 5 7.52 15.15 24.60
N GLU A 6 6.25 15.51 24.76
CA GLU A 6 5.20 14.67 25.35
C GLU A 6 5.12 13.31 24.65
N ILE A 7 5.05 13.30 23.32
CA ILE A 7 5.02 12.08 22.49
C ILE A 7 6.34 11.31 22.56
N ARG A 8 7.47 12.02 22.67
CA ARG A 8 8.79 11.38 22.73
C ARG A 8 8.99 10.60 24.03
N GLN A 9 8.42 11.08 25.14
CA GLN A 9 8.56 10.52 26.50
C GLN A 9 7.55 9.42 26.83
N VAL A 10 6.58 9.14 25.95
CA VAL A 10 5.62 8.04 26.14
C VAL A 10 6.35 6.70 26.32
N GLU A 11 5.96 5.95 27.34
CA GLU A 11 6.46 4.60 27.61
C GLU A 11 6.17 3.67 26.44
N ARG A 12 7.21 2.96 25.98
CA ARG A 12 7.14 2.11 24.80
C ARG A 12 8.20 1.00 24.84
N PRO A 13 8.07 -0.04 24.00
CA PRO A 13 9.05 -1.13 23.96
C PRO A 13 10.48 -0.66 23.67
N LYS A 14 11.48 -1.37 24.23
CA LYS A 14 12.91 -1.06 24.01
C LYS A 14 13.30 -1.17 22.53
N ASN A 15 14.35 -0.45 22.15
CA ASN A 15 14.88 -0.41 20.77
C ASN A 15 13.83 0.07 19.73
N THR A 16 13.00 1.04 20.12
CA THR A 16 12.02 1.67 19.25
C THR A 16 12.26 3.17 19.09
N VAL A 17 11.87 3.69 17.92
CA VAL A 17 11.92 5.11 17.58
C VAL A 17 10.55 5.55 17.12
N VAL A 18 10.10 6.72 17.58
CA VAL A 18 8.85 7.32 17.10
C VAL A 18 9.12 8.07 15.80
N LYS A 19 8.24 7.92 14.83
CA LYS A 19 8.24 8.66 13.57
C LYS A 19 6.87 9.26 13.30
N ASN A 20 6.87 10.45 12.72
CA ASN A 20 5.64 11.07 12.22
C ASN A 20 5.34 10.53 10.82
N TYR A 21 4.19 9.91 10.66
CA TYR A 21 3.60 9.49 9.40
C TYR A 21 2.32 10.31 9.17
N PHE A 22 2.45 11.41 8.44
CA PHE A 22 1.31 12.26 8.03
C PHE A 22 0.35 12.61 9.18
N GLY A 23 0.90 13.06 10.32
CA GLY A 23 0.11 13.45 11.50
C GLY A 23 -0.10 12.34 12.52
N LYS A 24 0.23 11.08 12.18
CA LYS A 24 0.19 9.95 13.12
C LYS A 24 1.58 9.61 13.64
N PHE A 25 1.72 9.46 14.94
CA PHE A 25 2.99 9.06 15.56
C PHE A 25 3.07 7.54 15.64
N LYS A 26 3.96 6.93 14.85
CA LYS A 26 4.15 5.48 14.82
C LYS A 26 5.42 5.07 15.54
N VAL A 27 5.35 3.95 16.24
CA VAL A 27 6.49 3.35 16.95
C VAL A 27 7.14 2.31 16.06
N VAL A 28 8.40 2.53 15.73
CA VAL A 28 9.16 1.69 14.79
C VAL A 28 10.29 0.98 15.53
N LYS A 29 10.32 -0.34 15.46
CA LYS A 29 11.43 -1.16 15.96
C LYS A 29 12.65 -0.96 15.07
N ARG A 30 13.77 -0.59 15.68
CA ARG A 30 15.03 -0.30 15.01
C ARG A 30 16.12 -1.23 15.53
N THR A 31 16.92 -1.75 14.63
CA THR A 31 18.17 -2.48 14.91
C THR A 31 19.33 -1.81 14.20
N SER A 32 20.55 -2.28 14.41
CA SER A 32 21.72 -1.87 13.63
C SER A 32 22.19 -3.04 12.76
N LYS A 33 22.67 -2.74 11.56
CA LYS A 33 23.36 -3.69 10.69
C LYS A 33 24.75 -3.13 10.42
N TYR A 34 25.78 -3.95 10.58
CA TYR A 34 27.12 -3.59 10.18
C TYR A 34 27.27 -3.73 8.66
N VAL A 35 27.70 -2.65 8.01
CA VAL A 35 28.04 -2.61 6.59
C VAL A 35 29.39 -1.92 6.47
N ASN A 36 30.39 -2.61 5.92
CA ASN A 36 31.76 -2.11 5.74
C ASN A 36 32.36 -1.57 7.06
N GLY A 37 32.20 -2.32 8.15
CA GLY A 37 32.72 -1.94 9.47
C GLY A 37 31.95 -0.84 10.20
N LYS A 38 30.92 -0.24 9.58
CA LYS A 38 30.09 0.81 10.19
C LYS A 38 28.72 0.27 10.59
N ALA A 39 28.28 0.60 11.81
CA ALA A 39 26.93 0.27 12.28
C ALA A 39 25.91 1.23 11.68
N ILE A 40 25.05 0.75 10.78
CA ILE A 40 23.99 1.54 10.15
C ILE A 40 22.64 1.19 10.81
N PRO A 41 21.86 2.17 11.29
CA PRO A 41 20.54 1.90 11.83
C PRO A 41 19.60 1.42 10.72
N LYS A 42 18.90 0.31 10.98
CA LYS A 42 17.90 -0.30 10.11
C LYS A 42 16.57 -0.42 10.84
N ASP A 43 15.52 0.09 10.22
CA ASP A 43 14.17 -0.06 10.74
C ASP A 43 13.59 -1.41 10.28
N LEU A 44 12.97 -2.17 11.19
CA LEU A 44 12.47 -3.52 10.92
C LEU A 44 10.96 -3.57 10.75
N ALA A 45 10.22 -3.09 11.73
CA ALA A 45 8.76 -3.14 11.73
C ALA A 45 8.15 -2.00 12.55
N ILE A 46 6.95 -1.59 12.18
CA ILE A 46 6.08 -0.73 12.97
C ILE A 46 5.35 -1.64 13.96
N VAL A 47 5.52 -1.37 15.26
CA VAL A 47 4.98 -2.19 16.35
C VAL A 47 3.71 -1.61 16.96
N GLY A 48 3.36 -0.38 16.59
CA GLY A 48 2.18 0.30 17.10
C GLY A 48 2.21 1.79 16.79
N GLU A 49 1.30 2.52 17.41
CA GLU A 49 1.17 3.97 17.30
C GLU A 49 0.94 4.63 18.66
N ILE A 50 1.09 5.95 18.70
CA ILE A 50 0.82 6.75 19.89
C ILE A 50 -0.45 7.55 19.61
N VAL A 51 -1.49 7.27 20.40
CA VAL A 51 -2.79 7.94 20.38
C VAL A 51 -3.05 8.44 21.79
N ASP A 52 -3.46 9.70 21.94
CA ASP A 52 -3.73 10.33 23.24
C ASP A 52 -2.61 10.14 24.26
N TYR A 53 -1.37 10.34 23.82
CA TYR A 53 -0.15 10.18 24.64
C TYR A 53 0.08 8.78 25.22
N LYS A 54 -0.60 7.77 24.67
CA LYS A 54 -0.46 6.37 25.06
C LYS A 54 -0.02 5.52 23.88
N PHE A 55 0.85 4.55 24.16
CA PHE A 55 1.26 3.58 23.16
C PHE A 55 0.17 2.52 22.95
N VAL A 56 -0.28 2.37 21.71
CA VAL A 56 -1.22 1.33 21.26
C VAL A 56 -0.45 0.35 20.38
N PRO A 57 -0.22 -0.90 20.84
CA PRO A 57 0.45 -1.92 20.04
C PRO A 57 -0.43 -2.40 18.88
N PHE A 58 0.20 -2.79 17.78
CA PHE A 58 -0.47 -3.54 16.72
C PHE A 58 -0.37 -5.04 17.00
N GLU A 59 -1.46 -5.77 16.76
CA GLU A 59 -1.49 -7.24 16.89
C GLU A 59 -0.44 -7.91 15.99
N THR A 60 -0.29 -7.38 14.77
CA THR A 60 0.70 -7.84 13.80
C THR A 60 1.64 -6.68 13.43
N PRO A 61 2.96 -6.81 13.70
CA PRO A 61 3.93 -5.79 13.32
C PRO A 61 4.00 -5.61 11.81
N ILE A 62 3.95 -4.36 11.34
CA ILE A 62 3.96 -4.03 9.91
C ILE A 62 5.43 -3.86 9.48
N PRO A 63 5.99 -4.72 8.61
CA PRO A 63 7.41 -4.63 8.26
C PRO A 63 7.70 -3.36 7.43
N VAL A 64 8.76 -2.63 7.80
CA VAL A 64 9.19 -1.42 7.07
C VAL A 64 10.17 -1.82 5.96
N GLY A 65 10.03 -1.21 4.79
CA GLY A 65 10.92 -1.46 3.64
C GLY A 65 10.61 -2.72 2.83
N THR A 66 9.62 -3.52 3.24
CA THR A 66 9.02 -4.57 2.41
C THR A 66 7.63 -4.12 1.99
N ARG A 67 7.55 -3.23 0.99
CA ARG A 67 6.41 -3.35 0.07
C ARG A 67 6.54 -4.74 -0.49
N SER A 68 5.76 -5.67 0.04
CA SER A 68 5.75 -7.05 -0.44
C SER A 68 5.56 -6.95 -1.95
N LYS A 69 6.56 -7.38 -2.72
CA LYS A 69 6.50 -7.39 -4.20
C LYS A 69 5.23 -8.10 -4.72
N LYS A 70 4.52 -8.83 -3.85
CA LYS A 70 3.23 -9.48 -4.13
C LYS A 70 2.08 -8.54 -4.52
N ASN A 71 2.07 -7.28 -4.07
CA ASN A 71 1.03 -6.30 -4.44
C ASN A 71 1.59 -5.11 -5.21
N GLN A 72 2.67 -5.30 -5.97
CA GLN A 72 2.84 -4.47 -7.15
C GLN A 72 1.95 -5.11 -8.20
N GLU A 73 0.69 -4.68 -8.29
CA GLU A 73 0.01 -4.76 -9.56
C GLU A 73 0.95 -4.08 -10.56
N LYS A 74 1.62 -4.89 -11.36
CA LYS A 74 2.34 -4.41 -12.52
C LYS A 74 1.25 -3.96 -13.47
N THR A 75 0.72 -2.76 -13.27
CA THR A 75 0.10 -2.05 -14.37
C THR A 75 1.27 -1.67 -15.26
N ASP A 76 1.59 -2.54 -16.23
CA ASP A 76 2.57 -2.20 -17.23
C ASP A 76 1.95 -1.09 -18.08
N ILE A 77 2.70 -0.05 -18.39
CA ILE A 77 2.22 1.04 -19.27
C ILE A 77 1.77 0.46 -20.63
N LYS A 78 2.28 -0.73 -20.99
CA LYS A 78 1.85 -1.49 -22.18
C LYS A 78 0.41 -1.99 -22.12
N ASP A 79 -0.15 -2.23 -20.93
CA ASP A 79 -1.54 -2.69 -20.77
C ASP A 79 -2.53 -1.58 -21.16
N TYR A 80 -2.15 -0.31 -21.02
CA TYR A 80 -2.97 0.83 -21.43
C TYR A 80 -3.28 0.80 -22.93
N GLY A 81 -2.32 0.38 -23.77
CA GLY A 81 -2.54 0.29 -25.22
C GLY A 81 -3.66 -0.67 -25.59
N ASN A 82 -3.67 -1.86 -24.98
CA ASN A 82 -4.70 -2.87 -25.20
C ASN A 82 -6.07 -2.39 -24.70
N ILE A 83 -6.12 -1.79 -23.51
CA ILE A 83 -7.36 -1.25 -22.93
C ILE A 83 -7.92 -0.12 -23.80
N ALA A 84 -7.06 0.78 -24.29
CA ALA A 84 -7.47 1.92 -25.10
C ALA A 84 -7.98 1.51 -26.49
N ILE A 85 -7.33 0.55 -27.15
CA ILE A 85 -7.78 0.02 -28.45
C ILE A 85 -9.11 -0.70 -28.28
N PHE A 86 -9.25 -1.53 -27.25
CA PHE A 86 -10.48 -2.24 -26.96
C PHE A 86 -11.64 -1.28 -26.67
N THR A 87 -11.44 -0.28 -25.80
CA THR A 87 -12.48 0.72 -25.49
C THR A 87 -12.93 1.51 -26.71
N LYS A 88 -12.01 1.79 -27.64
CA LYS A 88 -12.35 2.49 -28.89
C LYS A 88 -13.13 1.62 -29.87
N ASN A 89 -12.81 0.33 -29.96
CA ASN A 89 -13.37 -0.57 -30.97
C ASN A 89 -14.54 -1.44 -30.46
N SER A 90 -14.82 -1.43 -29.15
CA SER A 90 -15.91 -2.23 -28.55
C SER A 90 -17.27 -1.55 -28.60
N ASN A 91 -17.33 -0.23 -28.88
CA ASN A 91 -18.59 0.52 -28.94
C ASN A 91 -19.55 -0.02 -30.00
N ASP A 92 -19.05 -0.33 -31.21
CA ASP A 92 -19.87 -0.88 -32.30
C ASP A 92 -20.44 -2.27 -31.97
N ILE A 93 -19.68 -3.06 -31.20
CA ILE A 93 -20.09 -4.39 -30.75
C ILE A 93 -21.12 -4.26 -29.64
N LEU A 94 -20.90 -3.33 -28.70
CA LEU A 94 -21.82 -3.02 -27.61
C LEU A 94 -23.15 -2.50 -28.12
N GLU A 95 -23.16 -1.60 -29.10
CA GLU A 95 -24.37 -1.07 -29.71
C GLU A 95 -25.21 -2.18 -30.38
N LYS A 96 -24.56 -3.11 -31.09
CA LYS A 96 -25.24 -4.27 -31.69
C LYS A 96 -25.75 -5.27 -30.66
N LEU A 97 -25.04 -5.46 -29.55
CA LEU A 97 -25.46 -6.35 -28.47
C LEU A 97 -26.66 -5.79 -27.70
N LEU A 98 -26.70 -4.47 -27.47
CA LEU A 98 -27.83 -3.80 -26.80
C LEU A 98 -29.14 -3.89 -27.57
N THR A 99 -29.09 -4.12 -28.89
CA THR A 99 -30.28 -4.36 -29.71
C THR A 99 -30.96 -5.70 -29.40
N HIS A 100 -30.22 -6.67 -28.86
CA HIS A 100 -30.70 -8.04 -28.66
C HIS A 100 -30.65 -8.51 -27.19
N PHE A 101 -29.87 -7.86 -26.33
CA PHE A 101 -29.66 -8.26 -24.94
C PHE A 101 -29.71 -7.07 -23.99
N ASP A 102 -30.13 -7.35 -22.75
CA ASP A 102 -30.11 -6.36 -21.66
C ASP A 102 -28.70 -5.81 -21.42
N PHE A 103 -28.64 -4.57 -20.93
CA PHE A 103 -27.41 -3.82 -20.69
C PHE A 103 -26.37 -4.58 -19.84
N ILE A 104 -26.83 -5.26 -18.78
CA ILE A 104 -25.97 -6.01 -17.85
C ILE A 104 -25.35 -7.23 -18.57
N ASN A 105 -26.14 -7.95 -19.35
CA ASN A 105 -25.68 -9.13 -20.09
C ASN A 105 -24.73 -8.75 -21.23
N SER A 106 -25.03 -7.66 -21.93
CA SER A 106 -24.17 -7.11 -23.00
C SER A 106 -22.79 -6.73 -22.48
N LEU A 107 -22.71 -6.07 -21.31
CA LEU A 107 -21.43 -5.75 -20.67
C LEU A 107 -20.68 -7.00 -20.21
N GLN A 108 -21.37 -7.98 -19.65
CA GLN A 108 -20.76 -9.22 -19.17
C GLN A 108 -20.15 -10.05 -20.32
N ILE A 109 -20.77 -10.05 -21.50
CA ILE A 109 -20.24 -10.71 -22.71
C ILE A 109 -18.95 -10.02 -23.19
N ILE A 110 -18.95 -8.68 -23.23
CA ILE A 110 -17.79 -7.89 -23.64
C ILE A 110 -16.61 -8.10 -22.68
N CYS A 111 -16.86 -8.16 -21.36
CA CYS A 111 -15.83 -8.37 -20.37
C CYS A 111 -15.32 -9.82 -20.30
N ASN A 112 -16.16 -10.84 -20.53
CA ASN A 112 -15.75 -12.25 -20.48
C ASN A 112 -14.94 -12.72 -21.71
N CYS A 113 -14.93 -11.98 -22.81
CA CYS A 113 -14.08 -12.29 -23.97
C CYS A 113 -12.57 -12.09 -23.70
N TYR A 114 -12.17 -11.61 -22.52
CA TYR A 114 -10.77 -11.30 -22.19
C TYR A 114 -10.30 -11.96 -20.87
N SER A 115 -10.69 -13.21 -20.62
CA SER A 115 -10.17 -14.02 -19.50
C SER A 115 -9.32 -15.19 -19.96
#